data_AF-A0A819FNM4-F1
#
_entry.id   AF-A0A819FNM4-F1
#
_cell.length_a   1.000
_cell.length_b   1.000
_cell.length_c   1.000
_cell.angle_alpha   90.00
_cell.angle_beta   90.00
_cell.angle_gamma   90.00
#
_symmetry.space_group_name_H-M   'P 1'
#
loop_
_entity.id
_entity.type
_entity.pdbx_description
1 polymer ?
#
loop_
_entity_poly.entity_id
_entity_poly.type
_entity_poly.pdbx_seq_one_letter_code
_entity_poly.pdbx_strand_id
1 'polypeptide(L)'
;HSNNIQQQIQFNSNQQSLNLINENNFEILLNRKHIDISECDSTLIIINNFVENIERAMKDVSDKMMEECQLKNIRVVPQLLYNIPLNSIEQTNTDSSESFRMLKGAMKVSILAMHLSLKTDYEYTLVLICANKPTITLLNDICQELTITLNKQNNSSNQIDSTIQQSIPIIYQIETHVIDACLTIKSSLLPQHTIRIMLTSPVFCSDNFLNFDEKVTELNSDPTDMLDKNKCLEAAAEIRHSNWFTQCMFNVPYNLVVLRLLRHLQYIQTPLCYLNLWCLVLLVHKCHTQSINSITKLFRAVFTCLSSGILLPNKLGPGIIDPCEKDLVDAASYVTNEHRSKITSYAQNIIRFIAFEQFDKIFPLD
;
A
#
# COMPACT_ATOMS: atom_id res chain seq x y z
N HIS A 1 -48.05 -6.23 39.45
CA HIS A 1 -46.89 -6.71 38.67
C HIS A 1 -46.94 -6.30 37.18
N SER A 2 -48.10 -6.31 36.51
CA SER A 2 -48.23 -5.90 35.09
C SER A 2 -47.79 -4.46 34.79
N ASN A 3 -48.11 -3.49 35.66
CA ASN A 3 -47.74 -2.09 35.44
C ASN A 3 -46.23 -1.82 35.51
N ASN A 4 -45.48 -2.55 36.34
CA ASN A 4 -44.01 -2.42 36.40
C ASN A 4 -43.33 -2.98 35.16
N ILE A 5 -43.90 -4.03 34.55
CA ILE A 5 -43.37 -4.64 33.32
C ILE A 5 -43.61 -3.71 32.13
N GLN A 6 -44.80 -3.09 32.02
CA GLN A 6 -45.08 -2.10 30.97
C GLN A 6 -44.20 -0.85 31.09
N GLN A 7 -43.96 -0.35 32.31
CA GLN A 7 -43.05 0.78 32.53
C GLN A 7 -41.59 0.44 32.19
N GLN A 8 -41.11 -0.78 32.50
CA GLN A 8 -39.78 -1.24 32.09
C GLN A 8 -39.66 -1.40 30.58
N ILE A 9 -40.68 -1.94 29.90
CA ILE A 9 -40.70 -2.07 28.43
C ILE A 9 -40.69 -0.68 27.78
N GLN A 10 -41.48 0.26 28.29
CA GLN A 10 -41.57 1.62 27.75
C GLN A 10 -40.29 2.43 28.02
N PHE A 11 -39.64 2.22 29.16
CA PHE A 11 -38.33 2.80 29.46
C PHE A 11 -37.24 2.23 28.54
N ASN A 12 -37.22 0.91 28.33
CA ASN A 12 -36.28 0.25 27.42
C ASN A 12 -36.50 0.67 25.95
N SER A 13 -37.75 0.85 25.51
CA SER A 13 -38.05 1.34 24.16
C SER A 13 -37.62 2.80 23.97
N ASN A 14 -37.79 3.63 25.00
CA ASN A 14 -37.35 5.03 24.97
C ASN A 14 -35.82 5.17 25.01
N GLN A 15 -35.13 4.29 25.74
CA GLN A 15 -33.66 4.22 25.69
C GLN A 15 -33.17 3.72 24.33
N GLN A 16 -33.85 2.74 23.73
CA GLN A 16 -33.51 2.28 22.37
C GLN A 16 -33.73 3.39 21.33
N SER A 17 -34.83 4.13 21.41
CA SER A 17 -35.09 5.24 20.48
C SER A 17 -34.11 6.41 20.66
N LEU A 18 -33.77 6.78 21.90
CA LEU A 18 -32.70 7.75 22.16
C LEU A 18 -31.35 7.25 21.61
N ASN A 19 -30.99 5.99 21.88
CA ASN A 19 -29.74 5.40 21.37
C ASN A 19 -29.70 5.39 19.84
N LEU A 20 -30.82 5.13 19.16
CA LEU A 20 -30.92 5.20 17.70
C LEU A 20 -30.75 6.62 17.17
N ILE A 21 -31.36 7.63 17.80
CA ILE A 21 -31.22 9.04 17.43
C ILE A 21 -29.77 9.51 17.65
N ASN A 22 -29.17 9.09 18.76
CA ASN A 22 -27.81 9.37 19.15
C ASN A 22 -26.78 8.71 18.22
N GLU A 23 -26.98 7.42 17.89
CA GLU A 23 -26.16 6.71 16.90
C GLU A 23 -26.22 7.40 15.53
N ASN A 24 -27.39 7.87 15.11
CA ASN A 24 -27.57 8.61 13.85
C ASN A 24 -26.82 9.96 13.87
N ASN A 25 -26.84 10.70 14.99
CA ASN A 25 -26.10 11.95 15.10
C ASN A 25 -24.58 11.73 15.05
N PHE A 26 -24.08 10.73 15.78
CA PHE A 26 -22.65 10.40 15.78
C PHE A 26 -22.19 9.92 14.40
N GLU A 27 -23.03 9.15 13.69
CA GLU A 27 -22.76 8.71 12.32
C GLU A 27 -22.65 9.87 11.33
N ILE A 28 -23.52 10.88 11.46
CA ILE A 28 -23.43 12.11 10.64
C ILE A 28 -22.11 12.84 10.90
N LEU A 29 -21.66 12.93 12.16
CA LEU A 29 -20.38 13.57 12.49
C LEU A 29 -19.17 12.81 11.94
N LEU A 30 -19.16 11.47 12.04
CA LEU A 30 -18.12 10.63 11.44
C LEU A 30 -18.08 10.79 9.92
N ASN A 31 -19.24 10.81 9.25
CA ASN A 31 -19.32 11.05 7.81
C ASN A 31 -18.82 12.43 7.42
N ARG A 32 -19.20 13.47 8.17
CA ARG A 32 -18.69 14.84 7.93
C ARG A 32 -17.18 14.89 8.06
N LYS A 33 -16.61 14.30 9.11
CA LYS A 33 -15.16 14.27 9.28
C LYS A 33 -14.50 13.44 8.18
N HIS A 34 -15.09 12.33 7.76
CA HIS A 34 -14.60 11.55 6.63
C HIS A 34 -14.52 12.39 5.34
N ILE A 35 -15.56 13.14 5.01
CA ILE A 35 -15.57 14.02 3.82
C ILE A 35 -14.51 15.13 3.97
N ASP A 36 -14.38 15.70 5.17
CA ASP A 36 -13.40 16.76 5.46
C ASP A 36 -11.94 16.29 5.28
N ILE A 37 -11.59 15.09 5.73
CA ILE A 37 -10.21 14.57 5.65
C ILE A 37 -9.84 13.96 4.30
N SER A 38 -10.84 13.55 3.51
CA SER A 38 -10.62 12.86 2.24
C SER A 38 -10.04 13.79 1.20
N GLU A 39 -9.14 13.27 0.37
CA GLU A 39 -8.57 14.03 -0.74
C GLU A 39 -9.67 14.43 -1.75
N CYS A 40 -9.49 15.59 -2.40
CA CYS A 40 -10.45 16.06 -3.40
C CYS A 40 -10.32 15.25 -4.69
N ASP A 41 -11.45 14.98 -5.37
CA ASP A 41 -11.47 14.20 -6.62
C ASP A 41 -10.56 14.80 -7.70
N SER A 42 -10.47 16.13 -7.80
CA SER A 42 -9.56 16.80 -8.74
C SER A 42 -8.09 16.51 -8.44
N THR A 43 -7.68 16.57 -7.17
CA THR A 43 -6.31 16.25 -6.75
C THR A 43 -6.00 14.78 -7.02
N LEU A 44 -6.94 13.87 -6.72
CA LEU A 44 -6.79 12.44 -6.98
C LEU A 44 -6.61 12.14 -8.47
N ILE A 45 -7.33 12.83 -9.35
CA ILE A 45 -7.15 12.70 -10.81
C ILE A 45 -5.73 13.12 -11.21
N ILE A 46 -5.22 14.24 -10.69
CA ILE A 46 -3.86 14.71 -11.00
C ILE A 46 -2.82 13.71 -10.49
N ILE A 47 -2.98 13.19 -9.27
CA ILE A 47 -2.09 12.16 -8.70
C ILE A 47 -2.12 10.89 -9.53
N ASN A 48 -3.31 10.40 -9.92
CA ASN A 48 -3.44 9.21 -10.75
C ASN A 48 -2.81 9.40 -12.13
N ASN A 49 -3.00 10.57 -12.76
CA ASN A 49 -2.34 10.90 -14.02
C ASN A 49 -0.81 10.93 -13.86
N PHE A 50 -0.31 11.47 -12.74
CA PHE A 50 1.12 11.49 -12.45
C PHE A 50 1.68 10.06 -12.28
N VAL A 51 0.98 9.20 -11.54
CA VAL A 51 1.33 7.78 -11.37
C VAL A 51 1.29 7.05 -12.72
N GLU A 52 0.23 7.23 -13.51
CA GLU A 52 0.08 6.59 -14.82
C GLU A 52 1.17 7.01 -15.81
N ASN A 53 1.61 8.27 -15.77
CA ASN A 53 2.73 8.74 -16.58
C ASN A 53 4.03 8.04 -16.18
N ILE A 54 4.28 7.84 -14.88
CA ILE A 54 5.43 7.07 -14.40
C ILE A 54 5.32 5.59 -14.78
N GLU A 55 4.15 4.98 -14.66
CA GLU A 55 3.93 3.59 -15.08
C GLU A 55 4.21 3.41 -16.59
N ARG A 56 3.77 4.37 -17.41
CA ARG A 56 4.03 4.38 -18.86
C ARG A 56 5.52 4.56 -19.16
N ALA A 57 6.19 5.50 -18.49
CA ALA A 57 7.64 5.68 -18.61
C ALA A 57 8.42 4.44 -18.16
N MET A 58 7.99 3.77 -17.08
CA MET A 58 8.60 2.51 -16.63
C MET A 58 8.44 1.37 -17.63
N LYS A 59 7.30 1.32 -18.32
CA LYS A 59 7.09 0.36 -19.41
C LYS A 59 8.06 0.63 -20.57
N ASP A 60 8.22 1.88 -20.98
CA ASP A 60 9.17 2.26 -22.04
C ASP A 60 10.62 1.91 -21.64
N VAL A 61 11.01 2.15 -20.37
CA VAL A 61 12.32 1.75 -19.83
C VAL A 61 12.48 0.23 -19.87
N SER A 62 11.44 -0.52 -19.46
CA SER A 62 11.45 -1.99 -19.55
C SER A 62 11.65 -2.49 -20.97
N ASP A 63 11.01 -1.86 -21.96
CA ASP A 63 11.08 -2.28 -23.35
C ASP A 63 12.46 -1.95 -23.94
N LYS A 64 13.05 -0.78 -23.61
CA LYS A 64 14.42 -0.43 -24.00
C LYS A 64 15.46 -1.38 -23.39
N MET A 65 15.35 -1.69 -22.10
CA MET A 65 16.27 -2.63 -21.44
C MET A 65 16.16 -4.04 -22.04
N MET A 66 14.97 -4.46 -22.47
CA MET A 66 14.79 -5.72 -23.19
C MET A 66 15.53 -5.72 -24.54
N GLU A 67 15.39 -4.65 -25.34
CA GLU A 67 16.08 -4.52 -26.63
C GLU A 67 17.61 -4.57 -26.46
N GLU A 68 18.15 -3.87 -25.46
CA GLU A 68 19.59 -3.90 -25.15
C GLU A 68 20.08 -5.29 -24.73
N CYS A 69 19.30 -6.02 -23.93
CA CYS A 69 19.60 -7.41 -23.54
C CYS A 69 19.58 -8.36 -24.75
N GLN A 70 18.61 -8.22 -25.65
CA GLN A 70 18.57 -9.00 -26.90
C GLN A 70 19.80 -8.73 -27.76
N LEU A 71 20.19 -7.46 -27.93
CA LEU A 71 21.36 -7.08 -28.72
C LEU A 71 22.68 -7.58 -28.12
N LYS A 72 22.83 -7.56 -26.79
CA LYS A 72 24.02 -8.13 -26.10
C LYS A 72 24.11 -9.63 -26.30
N ASN A 73 23.01 -10.37 -26.21
CA ASN A 73 23.01 -11.82 -26.44
C ASN A 73 23.24 -12.17 -27.92
N ILE A 74 22.68 -11.41 -28.87
CA ILE A 74 22.97 -11.56 -30.29
C ILE A 74 24.45 -11.29 -30.60
N ARG A 75 25.16 -10.46 -29.82
CA ARG A 75 26.61 -10.21 -29.96
C ARG A 75 27.51 -11.25 -29.29
N VAL A 76 27.00 -12.06 -28.37
CA VAL A 76 27.75 -13.19 -27.77
C VAL A 76 27.60 -14.46 -28.63
N VAL A 77 26.48 -14.62 -29.33
CA VAL A 77 26.23 -15.75 -30.25
C VAL A 77 27.02 -15.74 -31.60
N PRO A 78 27.60 -14.65 -32.17
CA PRO A 78 28.28 -14.70 -33.47
C PRO A 78 29.64 -15.40 -33.44
N GLN A 79 30.15 -15.85 -32.28
CA GLN A 79 31.46 -16.50 -32.19
C GLN A 79 31.41 -18.02 -31.92
N LEU A 80 30.24 -18.63 -31.77
CA LEU A 80 30.11 -20.07 -31.49
C LEU A 80 29.17 -20.84 -32.45
N LEU A 81 28.99 -20.37 -33.69
CA LEU A 81 28.29 -21.15 -34.71
C LEU A 81 29.18 -21.40 -35.93
N TYR A 82 30.01 -22.45 -35.81
CA TYR A 82 30.34 -23.29 -36.95
C TYR A 82 29.71 -24.67 -36.68
N ASN A 83 28.83 -25.09 -37.59
CA ASN A 83 28.20 -26.42 -37.70
C ASN A 83 26.85 -26.71 -36.99
N ILE A 84 25.78 -25.97 -37.34
CA ILE A 84 24.44 -26.57 -37.36
C ILE A 84 23.74 -26.17 -38.68
N PRO A 85 23.17 -27.11 -39.46
CA PRO A 85 22.52 -26.80 -40.74
C PRO A 85 21.27 -25.94 -40.53
N LEU A 86 21.12 -24.87 -41.31
CA LEU A 86 19.89 -24.10 -41.44
C LEU A 86 18.79 -25.03 -41.98
N ASN A 87 17.82 -25.45 -41.16
CA ASN A 87 16.46 -25.84 -41.59
C ASN A 87 15.47 -26.11 -40.45
N SER A 88 15.50 -25.33 -39.37
CA SER A 88 14.45 -25.38 -38.34
C SER A 88 14.29 -24.05 -37.59
N ILE A 89 14.12 -22.95 -38.33
CA ILE A 89 13.73 -21.65 -37.77
C ILE A 89 12.40 -21.25 -38.40
N GLU A 90 11.35 -22.00 -38.12
CA GLU A 90 9.99 -21.46 -38.24
C GLU A 90 9.14 -22.04 -37.09
N GLN A 91 8.50 -21.14 -36.33
CA GLN A 91 7.51 -21.36 -35.26
C GLN A 91 8.06 -21.45 -33.82
N THR A 92 8.33 -20.30 -33.18
CA THR A 92 8.09 -19.99 -31.73
C THR A 92 8.49 -18.53 -31.41
N ASN A 93 7.80 -17.54 -32.00
CA ASN A 93 8.18 -16.12 -31.86
C ASN A 93 7.47 -15.37 -30.71
N THR A 94 6.70 -16.02 -29.83
CA THR A 94 6.00 -15.34 -28.73
C THR A 94 6.58 -15.60 -27.34
N ASP A 95 7.21 -16.75 -27.10
CA ASP A 95 7.57 -17.15 -25.73
C ASP A 95 9.04 -16.87 -25.37
N SER A 96 9.90 -16.61 -26.37
CA SER A 96 11.33 -16.36 -26.15
C SER A 96 11.63 -14.91 -25.74
N SER A 97 10.79 -13.94 -26.10
CA SER A 97 11.01 -12.51 -25.81
C SER A 97 10.78 -12.16 -24.34
N GLU A 98 9.83 -12.80 -23.66
CA GLU A 98 9.55 -12.57 -22.23
C GLU A 98 10.68 -13.04 -21.30
N SER A 99 11.48 -14.01 -21.75
CA SER A 99 12.63 -14.53 -20.99
C SER A 99 13.72 -13.46 -20.77
N PHE A 100 13.85 -12.51 -21.71
CA PHE A 100 14.81 -11.41 -21.62
C PHE A 100 14.28 -10.19 -20.86
N ARG A 101 13.01 -10.20 -20.43
CA ARG A 101 12.40 -9.06 -19.72
C ARG A 101 12.91 -8.99 -18.27
N MET A 102 13.83 -8.07 -18.01
CA MET A 102 14.36 -7.80 -16.66
C MET A 102 13.31 -7.19 -15.73
N LEU A 103 12.51 -6.24 -16.22
CA LEU A 103 11.43 -5.61 -15.45
C LEU A 103 10.09 -6.23 -15.81
N LYS A 104 9.53 -7.04 -14.90
CA LYS A 104 8.29 -7.79 -15.14
C LYS A 104 7.03 -6.92 -15.04
N GLY A 105 7.05 -5.86 -14.23
CA GLY A 105 5.95 -4.91 -14.14
C GLY A 105 6.08 -3.94 -12.98
N ALA A 106 5.28 -2.87 -13.00
CA ALA A 106 5.11 -1.93 -11.91
C ALA A 106 3.68 -2.05 -11.36
N MET A 107 3.54 -2.00 -10.04
CA MET A 107 2.25 -2.13 -9.35
C MET A 107 2.03 -1.00 -8.37
N LYS A 108 0.82 -0.44 -8.35
CA LYS A 108 0.34 0.42 -7.27
C LYS A 108 0.21 -0.42 -6.01
N VAL A 109 0.66 0.10 -4.86
CA VAL A 109 0.53 -0.57 -3.56
C VAL A 109 0.09 0.40 -2.47
N SER A 110 -0.21 -0.13 -1.28
CA SER A 110 -0.51 0.65 -0.08
C SER A 110 -1.66 1.65 -0.32
N ILE A 111 -1.52 2.91 0.10
CA ILE A 111 -2.55 3.95 0.02
C ILE A 111 -3.13 4.11 -1.40
N LEU A 112 -2.30 4.02 -2.45
CA LEU A 112 -2.74 4.13 -3.85
C LEU A 112 -3.69 2.99 -4.24
N ALA A 113 -3.25 1.74 -4.05
CA ALA A 113 -4.04 0.56 -4.43
C ALA A 113 -5.25 0.35 -3.52
N MET A 114 -5.14 0.73 -2.25
CA MET A 114 -6.21 0.57 -1.27
C MET A 114 -7.23 1.72 -1.32
N HIS A 115 -7.00 2.75 -2.15
CA HIS A 115 -7.84 3.95 -2.26
C HIS A 115 -8.05 4.68 -0.94
N LEU A 116 -7.02 4.76 -0.09
CA LEU A 116 -7.14 5.31 1.26
C LEU A 116 -6.69 6.77 1.39
N SER A 117 -6.31 7.46 0.31
CA SER A 117 -5.70 8.80 0.33
C SER A 117 -6.47 9.85 1.16
N LEU A 118 -5.73 10.63 1.92
CA LEU A 118 -6.17 11.77 2.73
C LEU A 118 -5.46 13.06 2.25
N LYS A 119 -6.02 14.23 2.59
CA LYS A 119 -5.43 15.55 2.29
C LYS A 119 -4.02 15.77 2.86
N THR A 120 -3.65 14.94 3.82
CA THR A 120 -2.36 14.97 4.53
C THR A 120 -1.34 14.03 3.92
N ASP A 121 -1.70 13.29 2.87
CA ASP A 121 -0.83 12.30 2.24
C ASP A 121 -0.01 12.93 1.11
N TYR A 122 1.30 12.89 1.32
CA TYR A 122 2.29 13.47 0.39
C TYR A 122 3.22 12.42 -0.21
N GLU A 123 3.14 11.17 0.21
CA GLU A 123 3.99 10.08 -0.29
C GLU A 123 3.13 8.92 -0.78
N TYR A 124 3.43 8.45 -1.99
CA TYR A 124 2.73 7.36 -2.65
C TYR A 124 3.73 6.29 -3.08
N THR A 125 3.36 5.01 -3.00
CA THR A 125 4.30 3.91 -3.27
C THR A 125 3.88 3.07 -4.47
N LEU A 126 4.85 2.79 -5.34
CA LEU A 126 4.82 1.78 -6.39
C LEU A 126 5.85 0.70 -6.09
N VAL A 127 5.58 -0.53 -6.53
CA VAL A 127 6.57 -1.62 -6.48
C VAL A 127 6.91 -2.06 -7.90
N LEU A 128 8.21 -2.05 -8.21
CA LEU A 128 8.77 -2.55 -9.46
C LEU A 128 9.27 -3.98 -9.27
N ILE A 129 8.73 -4.90 -10.07
CA ILE A 129 9.05 -6.32 -10.01
C ILE A 129 10.16 -6.64 -11.01
N CYS A 130 11.29 -7.09 -10.51
CA CYS A 130 12.46 -7.50 -11.27
C CYS A 130 12.50 -9.03 -11.43
N ALA A 131 12.96 -9.51 -12.59
CA ALA A 131 13.13 -10.93 -12.87
C ALA A 131 14.18 -11.56 -11.96
N ASN A 132 15.29 -10.85 -11.74
CA ASN A 132 16.41 -11.26 -10.89
C ASN A 132 16.48 -10.41 -9.62
N LYS A 133 17.30 -10.85 -8.65
CA LYS A 133 17.61 -10.08 -7.44
C LYS A 133 18.09 -8.68 -7.85
N PRO A 134 17.41 -7.61 -7.42
CA PRO A 134 17.73 -6.25 -7.82
C PRO A 134 19.06 -5.83 -7.19
N THR A 135 19.83 -5.09 -7.98
CA THR A 135 21.18 -4.64 -7.63
C THR A 135 21.24 -3.11 -7.60
N ILE A 136 22.29 -2.57 -6.99
CA ILE A 136 22.58 -1.13 -6.98
C ILE A 136 22.80 -0.62 -8.40
N THR A 137 23.48 -1.41 -9.24
CA THR A 137 23.66 -1.12 -10.67
C THR A 137 22.31 -0.98 -11.38
N LEU A 138 21.42 -1.97 -11.22
CA LEU A 138 20.08 -1.94 -11.82
C LEU A 138 19.27 -0.72 -11.36
N LEU A 139 19.33 -0.36 -10.07
CA LEU A 139 18.62 0.81 -9.54
C LEU A 139 19.10 2.12 -10.19
N ASN A 140 20.41 2.28 -10.36
CA ASN A 140 21.00 3.46 -10.99
C ASN A 140 20.71 3.49 -12.50
N ASP A 141 20.75 2.35 -13.18
CA ASP A 141 20.41 2.24 -14.60
C ASP A 141 18.95 2.64 -14.84
N ILE A 142 18.03 2.13 -14.01
CA ILE A 142 16.61 2.51 -14.05
C ILE A 142 16.44 4.01 -13.82
N CYS A 143 17.15 4.60 -12.85
CA CYS A 143 17.08 6.02 -12.58
C CYS A 143 17.50 6.88 -13.78
N GLN A 144 18.62 6.52 -14.43
CA GLN A 144 19.10 7.23 -15.61
C GLN A 144 18.11 7.12 -16.77
N GLU A 145 17.63 5.92 -17.06
CA GLU A 145 16.69 5.67 -18.16
C GLU A 145 15.31 6.30 -17.93
N LEU A 146 14.81 6.27 -16.70
CA LEU A 146 13.57 6.98 -16.33
C LEU A 146 13.72 8.49 -16.54
N THR A 147 14.86 9.07 -16.12
CA THR A 147 15.12 10.51 -16.28
C THR A 147 15.08 10.89 -17.77
N ILE A 148 15.72 10.09 -18.62
CA ILE A 148 15.73 10.30 -20.07
C ILE A 148 14.32 10.16 -20.66
N THR A 149 13.59 9.13 -20.26
CA THR A 149 12.26 8.80 -20.80
C THR A 149 11.22 9.84 -20.42
N LEU A 150 11.18 10.26 -19.15
CA LEU A 150 10.26 11.29 -18.68
C LEU A 150 10.53 12.65 -19.35
N ASN A 151 11.80 13.01 -19.54
CA ASN A 151 12.16 14.23 -20.28
C ASN A 151 11.75 14.15 -21.77
N LYS A 152 11.85 12.98 -22.41
CA LYS A 152 11.38 12.78 -23.79
C LYS A 152 9.85 12.88 -23.89
N GLN A 153 9.12 12.26 -22.96
CA GLN A 153 7.66 12.30 -22.93
C GLN A 153 7.15 13.73 -22.78
N ASN A 154 7.76 14.54 -21.90
CA ASN A 154 7.40 15.96 -21.72
C ASN A 154 7.59 16.80 -22.99
N ASN A 155 8.64 16.53 -23.78
CA ASN A 155 8.87 17.21 -25.05
C ASN A 155 7.91 16.75 -26.17
N SER A 156 7.33 15.55 -26.03
CA SER A 156 6.42 14.95 -27.01
C SER A 156 4.95 15.27 -26.71
N SER A 157 4.60 15.46 -25.43
CA SER A 157 3.27 15.89 -24.97
C SER A 157 3.12 17.41 -25.00
N ASN A 158 3.30 18.03 -26.16
CA ASN A 158 2.65 19.30 -26.43
C ASN A 158 1.17 19.01 -26.69
N GLN A 159 0.39 18.79 -25.62
CA GLN A 159 -1.06 18.91 -25.72
C GLN A 159 -1.39 20.39 -25.90
N ILE A 160 -1.90 20.71 -27.09
CA ILE A 160 -2.40 22.03 -27.45
C ILE A 160 -3.72 22.22 -26.70
N ASP A 161 -3.68 22.89 -25.56
CA ASP A 161 -4.89 23.49 -24.96
C ASP A 161 -5.04 24.89 -25.55
N SER A 162 -6.11 25.13 -26.30
CA SER A 162 -6.34 26.33 -27.10
C SER A 162 -6.70 27.59 -26.30
N THR A 163 -6.39 27.65 -25.00
CA THR A 163 -6.84 28.74 -24.12
C THR A 163 -5.82 29.24 -23.11
N ILE A 164 -4.65 28.61 -22.92
CA ILE A 164 -3.60 29.14 -22.02
C ILE A 164 -2.23 29.04 -22.69
N GLN A 165 -1.74 30.19 -23.13
CA GLN A 165 -0.38 30.39 -23.64
C GLN A 165 0.60 30.31 -22.46
N GLN A 166 1.19 29.12 -22.23
CA GLN A 166 2.53 28.84 -21.70
C GLN A 166 2.53 27.42 -21.09
N SER A 167 2.97 26.41 -21.85
CA SER A 167 3.27 25.09 -21.30
C SER A 167 4.57 25.19 -20.50
N ILE A 168 4.46 25.32 -19.18
CA ILE A 168 5.62 25.19 -18.30
C ILE A 168 6.08 23.73 -18.40
N PRO A 169 7.33 23.44 -18.81
CA PRO A 169 7.80 22.07 -18.90
C PRO A 169 7.75 21.43 -17.51
N ILE A 170 7.11 20.27 -17.40
CA ILE A 170 7.09 19.52 -16.16
C ILE A 170 8.52 19.00 -15.92
N ILE A 171 9.12 19.37 -14.80
CA ILE A 171 10.46 18.90 -14.44
C ILE A 171 10.29 17.78 -13.41
N TYR A 172 10.88 16.63 -13.69
CA TYR A 172 10.93 15.52 -12.75
C TYR A 172 12.29 15.49 -12.05
N GLN A 173 12.27 15.43 -10.72
CA GLN A 173 13.44 15.21 -9.90
C GLN A 173 13.42 13.77 -9.43
N ILE A 174 14.48 13.03 -9.74
CA ILE A 174 14.59 11.59 -9.51
C ILE A 174 15.83 11.36 -8.63
N GLU A 175 15.62 10.73 -7.48
CA GLU A 175 16.67 10.44 -6.50
C GLU A 175 16.67 8.95 -6.16
N THR A 176 17.85 8.34 -6.11
CA THR A 176 18.02 6.93 -5.70
C THR A 176 18.40 6.84 -4.23
N HIS A 177 17.78 5.89 -3.51
CA HIS A 177 18.03 5.62 -2.10
C HIS A 177 18.44 4.16 -1.95
N VAL A 178 19.76 3.92 -2.00
CA VAL A 178 20.34 2.57 -1.97
C VAL A 178 20.00 1.82 -0.68
N ILE A 179 20.01 2.51 0.47
CA ILE A 179 19.74 1.92 1.79
C ILE A 179 18.31 1.38 1.89
N ASP A 180 17.35 2.08 1.28
CA ASP A 180 15.94 1.70 1.29
C ASP A 180 15.52 0.89 0.06
N ALA A 181 16.47 0.50 -0.79
CA ALA A 181 16.22 -0.24 -2.04
C ALA A 181 15.15 0.42 -2.91
N CYS A 182 15.13 1.76 -2.96
CA CYS A 182 14.06 2.51 -3.60
C CYS A 182 14.53 3.74 -4.37
N LEU A 183 13.59 4.30 -5.12
CA LEU A 183 13.71 5.46 -5.99
C LEU A 183 12.60 6.44 -5.60
N THR A 184 12.87 7.74 -5.56
CA THR A 184 11.84 8.76 -5.34
C THR A 184 11.74 9.71 -6.51
N ILE A 185 10.51 9.98 -6.96
CA ILE A 185 10.20 10.88 -8.07
C ILE A 185 9.32 12.03 -7.54
N LYS A 186 9.76 13.26 -7.78
CA LYS A 186 8.98 14.49 -7.54
C LYS A 186 8.73 15.19 -8.86
N SER A 187 7.56 15.78 -9.01
CA SER A 187 7.17 16.57 -10.18
C SER A 187 7.05 18.04 -9.82
N SER A 188 7.46 18.93 -10.71
CA SER A 188 7.22 20.38 -10.55
C SER A 188 5.72 20.74 -10.55
N LEU A 189 4.85 19.88 -11.10
CA LEU A 189 3.39 20.05 -11.07
C LEU A 189 2.81 19.80 -9.67
N LEU A 190 3.42 18.87 -8.93
CA LEU A 190 2.99 18.44 -7.60
C LEU A 190 4.21 18.42 -6.66
N PRO A 191 4.79 19.59 -6.32
CA PRO A 191 6.06 19.65 -5.60
C PRO A 191 5.99 19.09 -4.18
N GLN A 192 4.79 19.05 -3.59
CA GLN A 192 4.56 18.47 -2.27
C GLN A 192 4.46 16.94 -2.33
N HIS A 193 4.06 16.36 -3.46
CA HIS A 193 3.84 14.92 -3.57
C HIS A 193 5.08 14.20 -4.11
N THR A 194 5.39 13.05 -3.50
CA THR A 194 6.52 12.19 -3.85
C THR A 194 6.01 10.80 -4.18
N ILE A 195 6.46 10.24 -5.30
CA ILE A 195 6.23 8.84 -5.65
C ILE A 195 7.50 8.05 -5.34
N ARG A 196 7.40 7.15 -4.36
CA ARG A 196 8.44 6.19 -4.01
C ARG A 196 8.24 4.90 -4.80
N ILE A 197 9.29 4.39 -5.41
CA ILE A 197 9.31 3.15 -6.20
C ILE A 197 10.26 2.19 -5.51
N MET A 198 9.72 1.12 -4.94
CA MET A 198 10.51 0.07 -4.28
C MET A 198 10.77 -1.07 -5.27
N LEU A 199 11.97 -1.66 -5.21
CA LEU A 199 12.32 -2.79 -6.08
C LEU A 199 12.16 -4.11 -5.33
N THR A 200 11.61 -5.11 -6.00
CA THR A 200 11.54 -6.48 -5.49
C THR A 200 11.75 -7.50 -6.59
N SER A 201 11.94 -8.76 -6.20
CA SER A 201 12.01 -9.89 -7.13
C SER A 201 11.32 -11.12 -6.55
N PRO A 202 10.60 -11.91 -7.35
CA PRO A 202 10.04 -13.20 -6.91
C PRO A 202 11.12 -14.17 -6.41
N VAL A 203 12.37 -14.01 -6.85
CA VAL A 203 13.51 -14.89 -6.49
C VAL A 203 13.82 -14.84 -4.99
N PHE A 204 13.57 -13.70 -4.33
CA PHE A 204 13.74 -13.62 -2.87
C PHE A 204 12.79 -14.53 -2.10
N CYS A 205 11.64 -14.87 -2.70
CA CYS A 205 10.66 -15.76 -2.10
C CYS A 205 11.09 -17.22 -2.25
N SER A 206 11.71 -17.60 -3.38
CA SER A 206 12.18 -18.97 -3.63
C SER A 206 13.37 -19.40 -2.75
N ASP A 207 14.24 -18.46 -2.34
CA ASP A 207 15.37 -18.77 -1.46
C ASP A 207 14.92 -19.29 -0.08
N ASN A 208 13.73 -18.92 0.38
CA ASN A 208 13.17 -19.45 1.62
C ASN A 208 12.68 -20.91 1.49
N PHE A 209 12.53 -21.44 0.27
CA PHE A 209 12.06 -22.82 0.00
C PHE A 209 13.19 -23.82 -0.27
N LEU A 210 14.39 -23.39 -0.66
CA LEU A 210 15.49 -24.27 -1.06
C LEU A 210 16.52 -24.51 0.06
N ASN A 211 16.05 -24.77 1.28
CA ASN A 211 16.89 -25.36 2.34
C ASN A 211 16.89 -26.90 2.27
N PHE A 212 16.83 -27.50 1.07
CA PHE A 212 16.82 -28.97 0.93
C PHE A 212 17.77 -29.58 -0.12
N ASP A 213 18.59 -28.81 -0.84
CA ASP A 213 19.67 -29.39 -1.66
C ASP A 213 20.89 -28.46 -1.74
N GLU A 214 21.95 -28.81 -0.99
CA GLU A 214 23.26 -28.12 -0.97
C GLU A 214 23.99 -28.09 -2.34
N LYS A 215 23.46 -28.74 -3.38
CA LYS A 215 24.14 -28.86 -4.69
C LYS A 215 23.64 -27.88 -5.76
N VAL A 216 22.55 -27.14 -5.54
CA VAL A 216 22.00 -26.17 -6.52
C VAL A 216 22.29 -24.72 -6.09
N THR A 217 22.57 -24.49 -4.81
CA THR A 217 22.90 -23.17 -4.24
C THR A 217 24.26 -22.62 -4.68
N GLU A 218 25.17 -23.44 -5.23
CA GLU A 218 26.49 -22.98 -5.70
C GLU A 218 26.48 -22.28 -7.08
N LEU A 219 25.40 -22.37 -7.86
CA LEU A 219 25.34 -21.79 -9.22
C LEU A 219 24.78 -20.35 -9.28
N ASN A 220 24.21 -19.84 -8.19
CA ASN A 220 23.70 -18.47 -8.08
C ASN A 220 24.29 -17.81 -6.83
N SER A 221 25.61 -17.56 -6.83
CA SER A 221 26.20 -16.68 -5.82
C SER A 221 25.49 -15.32 -5.87
N ASP A 222 25.06 -14.83 -4.71
CA ASP A 222 24.42 -13.51 -4.62
C ASP A 222 25.31 -12.44 -5.27
N PRO A 223 24.74 -11.54 -6.09
CA PRO A 223 25.53 -10.48 -6.71
C PRO A 223 26.14 -9.60 -5.61
N THR A 224 27.40 -9.19 -5.79
CA THR A 224 28.15 -8.41 -4.79
C THR A 224 27.53 -7.05 -4.50
N ASP A 225 26.69 -6.54 -5.41
CA ASP A 225 25.99 -5.26 -5.33
C ASP A 225 24.47 -5.43 -5.14
N MET A 226 24.02 -6.51 -4.52
CA MET A 226 22.61 -6.75 -4.21
C MET A 226 22.04 -5.68 -3.27
N LEU A 227 20.79 -5.26 -3.52
CA LEU A 227 20.04 -4.40 -2.60
C LEU A 227 19.65 -5.17 -1.31
N ASP A 228 19.30 -4.44 -0.26
CA ASP A 228 18.89 -5.05 1.01
C ASP A 228 17.69 -6.01 0.81
N LYS A 229 17.94 -7.30 1.07
CA LYS A 229 16.95 -8.36 0.98
C LYS A 229 15.69 -8.05 1.80
N ASN A 230 15.84 -7.48 3.00
CA ASN A 230 14.69 -7.20 3.86
C ASN A 230 13.77 -6.13 3.26
N LYS A 231 14.35 -5.09 2.66
CA LYS A 231 13.60 -4.01 1.99
C LYS A 231 12.88 -4.52 0.75
N CYS A 232 13.53 -5.41 -0.01
CA CYS A 232 12.89 -6.05 -1.16
C CYS A 232 11.76 -7.00 -0.74
N LEU A 233 11.89 -7.70 0.39
CA LEU A 233 10.83 -8.55 0.94
C LEU A 233 9.65 -7.71 1.47
N GLU A 234 9.91 -6.56 2.08
CA GLU A 234 8.89 -5.59 2.50
C GLU A 234 8.08 -5.09 1.29
N ALA A 235 8.76 -4.75 0.19
CA ALA A 235 8.09 -4.39 -1.08
C ALA A 235 7.22 -5.53 -1.63
N ALA A 236 7.68 -6.79 -1.52
CA ALA A 236 6.88 -7.95 -1.92
C ALA A 236 5.67 -8.17 -0.99
N ALA A 237 5.81 -7.92 0.31
CA ALA A 237 4.72 -7.98 1.27
C ALA A 237 3.64 -6.94 0.94
N GLU A 238 4.03 -5.70 0.61
CA GLU A 238 3.09 -4.64 0.21
C GLU A 238 2.27 -5.00 -1.04
N ILE A 239 2.83 -5.75 -1.99
CA ILE A 239 2.06 -6.30 -3.11
C ILE A 239 1.00 -7.28 -2.59
N ARG A 240 1.37 -8.21 -1.71
CA ARG A 240 0.43 -9.19 -1.12
C ARG A 240 -0.67 -8.49 -0.32
N HIS A 241 -0.32 -7.51 0.51
CA HIS A 241 -1.25 -6.71 1.30
C HIS A 241 -2.27 -6.01 0.40
N SER A 242 -1.80 -5.37 -0.67
CA SER A 242 -2.64 -4.62 -1.61
C SER A 242 -3.60 -5.54 -2.38
N ASN A 243 -3.13 -6.71 -2.79
CA ASN A 243 -3.96 -7.72 -3.45
C ASN A 243 -5.03 -8.28 -2.49
N TRP A 244 -4.62 -8.65 -1.28
CA TRP A 244 -5.53 -9.15 -0.26
C TRP A 244 -6.59 -8.10 0.10
N PHE A 245 -6.20 -6.84 0.25
CA PHE A 245 -7.11 -5.74 0.53
C PHE A 245 -8.19 -5.58 -0.55
N THR A 246 -7.76 -5.60 -1.82
CA THR A 246 -8.68 -5.50 -2.97
C THR A 246 -9.69 -6.65 -2.97
N GLN A 247 -9.26 -7.86 -2.63
CA GLN A 247 -10.10 -9.06 -2.62
C GLN A 247 -11.04 -9.13 -1.40
N CYS A 248 -10.56 -8.74 -0.22
CA CYS A 248 -11.25 -9.00 1.04
C CYS A 248 -11.96 -7.77 1.62
N MET A 249 -11.49 -6.56 1.32
CA MET A 249 -11.92 -5.34 2.03
C MET A 249 -12.52 -4.25 1.16
N PHE A 250 -12.07 -4.09 -0.09
CA PHE A 250 -12.41 -2.93 -0.92
C PHE A 250 -13.92 -2.75 -1.16
N ASN A 251 -14.64 -3.83 -1.46
CA ASN A 251 -16.08 -3.80 -1.75
C ASN A 251 -16.97 -4.00 -0.52
N VAL A 252 -16.39 -3.98 0.69
CA VAL A 252 -17.12 -4.20 1.93
C VAL A 252 -17.51 -2.83 2.54
N PRO A 253 -18.80 -2.60 2.87
CA PRO A 253 -19.27 -1.29 3.28
C PRO A 253 -18.59 -0.80 4.56
N TYR A 254 -18.47 0.54 4.67
CA TYR A 254 -17.92 1.28 5.81
C TYR A 254 -16.41 1.11 6.08
N ASN A 255 -15.76 0.05 5.58
CA ASN A 255 -14.35 -0.22 5.87
C ASN A 255 -13.43 0.92 5.45
N LEU A 256 -13.56 1.41 4.21
CA LEU A 256 -12.75 2.53 3.72
C LEU A 256 -12.94 3.79 4.57
N VAL A 257 -14.18 4.07 4.97
CA VAL A 257 -14.52 5.24 5.80
C VAL A 257 -13.85 5.14 7.16
N VAL A 258 -14.01 3.99 7.83
CA VAL A 258 -13.39 3.76 9.14
C VAL A 258 -11.87 3.77 9.04
N LEU A 259 -11.28 3.16 8.01
CA LEU A 259 -9.83 3.18 7.79
C LEU A 259 -9.32 4.61 7.62
N ARG A 260 -9.96 5.44 6.81
CA ARG A 260 -9.60 6.86 6.65
C ARG A 260 -9.67 7.63 7.97
N LEU A 261 -10.71 7.41 8.78
CA LEU A 261 -10.83 8.01 10.10
C LEU A 261 -9.72 7.56 11.05
N LEU A 262 -9.39 6.26 11.07
CA LEU A 262 -8.28 5.74 11.88
C LEU A 262 -6.93 6.30 11.43
N ARG A 263 -6.69 6.40 10.12
CA ARG A 263 -5.48 7.04 9.56
C ARG A 263 -5.38 8.50 9.96
N HIS A 264 -6.48 9.25 9.94
CA HIS A 264 -6.48 10.63 10.42
C HIS A 264 -6.14 10.72 11.92
N LEU A 265 -6.59 9.76 12.74
CA LEU A 265 -6.15 9.68 14.15
C LEU A 265 -4.65 9.41 14.28
N GLN A 266 -4.02 8.69 13.34
CA GLN A 266 -2.56 8.56 13.31
C GLN A 266 -1.88 9.88 12.95
N TYR A 267 -2.45 10.62 12.00
CA TYR A 267 -1.93 11.92 11.56
C TYR A 267 -1.90 12.95 12.70
N ILE A 268 -2.97 13.04 13.50
CA ILE A 268 -3.01 13.92 14.69
C ILE A 268 -2.23 13.35 15.89
N GLN A 269 -1.31 12.41 15.64
CA GLN A 269 -0.36 11.85 16.61
C GLN A 269 -1.00 11.16 17.83
N THR A 270 -2.19 10.57 17.66
CA THR A 270 -2.75 9.72 18.72
C THR A 270 -1.92 8.43 18.87
N PRO A 271 -2.08 7.66 19.97
CA PRO A 271 -1.35 6.41 20.15
C PRO A 271 -1.53 5.36 19.03
N LEU A 272 -2.50 5.53 18.12
CA LEU A 272 -2.60 4.70 16.91
C LEU A 272 -1.42 4.88 15.93
N CYS A 273 -0.62 5.94 16.06
CA CYS A 273 0.57 6.17 15.23
C CYS A 273 1.64 5.08 15.37
N TYR A 274 1.60 4.27 16.43
CA TYR A 274 2.49 3.13 16.61
C TYR A 274 2.10 1.91 15.75
N LEU A 275 0.90 1.90 15.16
CA LEU A 275 0.44 0.86 14.24
C LEU A 275 0.76 1.28 12.79
N ASN A 276 1.20 0.35 11.97
CA ASN A 276 1.32 0.58 10.53
C ASN A 276 -0.05 0.47 9.86
N LEU A 277 -0.15 0.90 8.60
CA LEU A 277 -1.40 0.84 7.85
C LEU A 277 -1.96 -0.59 7.79
N TRP A 278 -1.09 -1.58 7.61
CA TRP A 278 -1.48 -2.98 7.52
C TRP A 278 -2.16 -3.49 8.79
N CYS A 279 -1.65 -3.14 9.97
CA CYS A 279 -2.29 -3.46 11.25
C CYS A 279 -3.70 -2.85 11.35
N LEU A 280 -3.90 -1.61 10.88
CA LEU A 280 -5.23 -0.99 10.87
C LEU A 280 -6.18 -1.71 9.92
N VAL A 281 -5.70 -2.08 8.73
CA VAL A 281 -6.46 -2.87 7.74
C VAL A 281 -6.94 -4.18 8.34
N LEU A 282 -6.03 -4.97 8.93
CA LEU A 282 -6.36 -6.26 9.53
C LEU A 282 -7.28 -6.12 10.75
N LEU A 283 -7.11 -5.06 11.54
CA LEU A 283 -7.97 -4.78 12.68
C LEU A 283 -9.41 -4.46 12.24
N VAL A 284 -9.59 -3.61 11.21
CA VAL A 284 -10.91 -3.30 10.66
C VAL A 284 -11.55 -4.56 10.07
N HIS A 285 -10.79 -5.34 9.28
CA HIS A 285 -11.25 -6.63 8.77
C HIS A 285 -11.74 -7.55 9.89
N LYS A 286 -10.94 -7.72 10.93
CA LYS A 286 -11.26 -8.60 12.07
C LYS A 286 -12.51 -8.15 12.82
N CYS A 287 -12.74 -6.84 12.91
CA CYS A 287 -13.90 -6.28 13.59
C CYS A 287 -15.15 -6.27 12.71
N HIS A 288 -15.01 -6.39 11.39
CA HIS A 288 -16.13 -6.39 10.47
C HIS A 288 -16.93 -7.70 10.60
N THR A 289 -18.20 -7.61 10.99
CA THR A 289 -19.13 -8.75 11.08
C THR A 289 -20.40 -8.44 10.30
N GLN A 290 -21.15 -9.47 9.88
CA GLN A 290 -22.40 -9.31 9.12
C GLN A 290 -23.46 -8.44 9.82
N SER A 291 -23.39 -8.33 11.15
CA SER A 291 -24.27 -7.48 11.96
C SER A 291 -23.97 -5.98 11.86
N ILE A 292 -22.83 -5.59 11.30
CA ILE A 292 -22.41 -4.20 11.20
C ILE A 292 -23.12 -3.54 10.02
N ASN A 293 -23.97 -2.57 10.34
CA ASN A 293 -24.82 -1.88 9.39
C ASN A 293 -24.66 -0.35 9.45
N SER A 294 -23.62 0.16 10.12
CA SER A 294 -23.33 1.60 10.20
C SER A 294 -21.85 1.86 10.45
N ILE A 295 -21.39 3.06 10.10
CA ILE A 295 -20.01 3.50 10.32
C ILE A 295 -19.72 3.58 11.82
N THR A 296 -20.68 4.11 12.60
CA THR A 296 -20.57 4.21 14.06
C THR A 296 -20.34 2.85 14.70
N LYS A 297 -21.06 1.81 14.25
CA LYS A 297 -20.90 0.45 14.79
C LYS A 297 -19.55 -0.15 14.46
N LEU A 298 -19.06 -0.01 13.22
CA LEU A 298 -17.74 -0.51 12.85
C LEU A 298 -16.63 0.24 13.59
N PHE A 299 -16.69 1.57 13.63
CA PHE A 299 -15.74 2.41 14.35
C PHE A 299 -15.70 2.05 15.84
N ARG A 300 -16.88 1.92 16.48
CA ARG A 300 -16.99 1.46 17.87
C ARG A 300 -16.45 0.04 18.06
N ALA A 301 -16.72 -0.88 17.14
CA ALA A 301 -16.24 -2.27 17.22
C ALA A 301 -14.70 -2.33 17.20
N VAL A 302 -14.06 -1.54 16.34
CA VAL A 302 -12.59 -1.41 16.28
C VAL A 302 -12.03 -0.97 17.63
N PHE A 303 -12.56 0.12 18.20
CA PHE A 303 -12.09 0.60 19.50
C PHE A 303 -12.43 -0.36 20.63
N THR A 304 -13.57 -1.06 20.56
CA THR A 304 -13.93 -2.13 21.51
C THR A 304 -12.89 -3.25 21.50
N CYS A 305 -12.50 -3.71 20.31
CA CYS A 305 -11.47 -4.71 20.11
C CYS A 305 -10.10 -4.26 20.65
N LEU A 306 -9.71 -3.01 20.42
CA LEU A 306 -8.47 -2.47 21.00
C LEU A 306 -8.53 -2.35 22.52
N SER A 307 -9.66 -1.91 23.06
CA SER A 307 -9.87 -1.69 24.49
C SER A 307 -9.90 -2.98 25.31
N SER A 308 -10.31 -4.09 24.69
CA SER A 308 -10.30 -5.43 25.30
C SER A 308 -8.89 -5.99 25.43
N GLY A 309 -7.89 -5.31 24.86
CA GLY A 309 -6.50 -5.68 24.99
C GLY A 309 -6.03 -6.67 23.92
N ILE A 310 -6.60 -6.65 22.71
CA ILE A 310 -6.18 -7.55 21.62
C ILE A 310 -4.67 -7.53 21.36
N LEU A 311 -4.05 -6.36 21.54
CA LEU A 311 -2.61 -6.14 21.35
C LEU A 311 -1.78 -6.40 22.61
N LEU A 312 -2.35 -6.75 23.76
CA LEU A 312 -1.56 -7.03 24.96
C LEU A 312 -0.76 -8.35 24.78
N PRO A 313 0.42 -8.47 25.40
CA PRO A 313 1.31 -9.62 25.19
C PRO A 313 0.66 -10.96 25.56
N ASN A 314 1.16 -12.04 24.91
CA ASN A 314 0.73 -13.45 24.75
C ASN A 314 0.07 -14.23 25.92
N LYS A 315 -0.28 -13.59 27.05
CA LYS A 315 -1.17 -14.12 28.08
C LYS A 315 -2.49 -13.34 28.20
N LEU A 316 -2.60 -12.17 27.59
CA LEU A 316 -3.76 -11.28 27.73
C LEU A 316 -4.50 -10.98 26.41
N GLY A 317 -3.85 -11.11 25.25
CA GLY A 317 -4.44 -10.77 23.95
C GLY A 317 -4.16 -11.82 22.86
N PRO A 318 -5.10 -12.06 21.92
CA PRO A 318 -4.92 -13.02 20.84
C PRO A 318 -4.06 -12.52 19.67
N GLY A 319 -3.64 -11.24 19.66
CA GLY A 319 -2.84 -10.66 18.57
C GLY A 319 -3.60 -10.47 17.25
N ILE A 320 -2.86 -10.00 16.23
CA ILE A 320 -3.36 -9.80 14.87
C ILE A 320 -2.52 -10.65 13.91
N ILE A 321 -3.08 -11.78 13.49
CA ILE A 321 -2.39 -12.70 12.57
C ILE A 321 -2.42 -12.13 11.16
N ASP A 322 -1.27 -12.12 10.49
CA ASP A 322 -1.13 -11.71 9.09
C ASP A 322 -1.60 -12.83 8.13
N PRO A 323 -2.65 -12.61 7.32
CA PRO A 323 -3.12 -13.59 6.34
C PRO A 323 -2.25 -13.69 5.07
N CYS A 324 -1.33 -12.74 4.86
CA CYS A 324 -0.44 -12.70 3.71
C CYS A 324 0.88 -13.44 3.94
N GLU A 325 1.13 -13.88 5.17
CA GLU A 325 2.28 -14.70 5.55
C GLU A 325 1.89 -16.17 5.69
N LYS A 326 2.85 -17.06 5.39
CA LYS A 326 2.61 -18.52 5.48
C LYS A 326 2.60 -19.01 6.93
N ASP A 327 3.50 -18.46 7.73
CA ASP A 327 3.60 -18.75 9.16
C ASP A 327 2.62 -17.88 9.96
N LEU A 328 2.29 -18.30 11.18
CA LEU A 328 1.44 -17.53 12.08
C LEU A 328 2.19 -16.33 12.65
N VAL A 329 2.32 -15.28 11.83
CA VAL A 329 3.02 -14.03 12.17
C VAL A 329 2.04 -13.03 12.78
N ASP A 330 2.38 -12.47 13.94
CA ASP A 330 1.66 -11.32 14.52
C ASP A 330 2.10 -10.04 13.78
N ALA A 331 1.18 -9.43 13.03
CA ALA A 331 1.39 -8.20 12.28
C ALA A 331 1.82 -7.04 13.19
N ALA A 332 1.43 -7.06 14.48
CA ALA A 332 1.79 -6.05 15.46
C ALA A 332 3.01 -6.43 16.33
N SER A 333 3.74 -7.49 15.98
CA SER A 333 4.87 -8.01 16.79
C SER A 333 5.95 -6.98 17.10
N TYR A 334 6.19 -6.04 16.19
CA TYR A 334 7.17 -4.95 16.35
C TYR A 334 6.76 -3.90 17.40
N VAL A 335 5.49 -3.85 17.81
CA VAL A 335 4.98 -2.85 18.75
C VAL A 335 5.39 -3.23 20.18
N THR A 336 6.09 -2.32 20.86
CA THR A 336 6.55 -2.52 22.23
C THR A 336 5.39 -2.68 23.22
N ASN A 337 5.63 -3.35 24.36
CA ASN A 337 4.62 -3.51 25.41
C ASN A 337 4.11 -2.16 25.95
N GLU A 338 4.99 -1.15 26.04
CA GLU A 338 4.59 0.20 26.45
C GLU A 338 3.61 0.82 25.45
N HIS A 339 3.92 0.75 24.16
CA HIS A 339 3.04 1.25 23.10
C HIS A 339 1.70 0.48 23.06
N ARG A 340 1.74 -0.85 23.22
CA ARG A 340 0.54 -1.70 23.34
C ARG A 340 -0.37 -1.22 24.47
N SER A 341 0.17 -0.96 25.66
CA SER A 341 -0.61 -0.42 26.80
C SER A 341 -1.17 0.98 26.53
N LYS A 342 -0.40 1.88 25.89
CA LYS A 342 -0.87 3.22 25.49
C LYS A 342 -2.05 3.13 24.52
N ILE A 343 -1.97 2.28 23.50
CA ILE A 343 -3.05 2.05 22.54
C ILE A 343 -4.31 1.53 23.25
N THR A 344 -4.18 0.53 24.13
CA THR A 344 -5.34 -0.02 24.85
C THR A 344 -5.99 1.02 25.76
N SER A 345 -5.21 1.77 26.54
CA SER A 345 -5.73 2.85 27.40
C SER A 345 -6.42 3.95 26.59
N TYR A 346 -5.82 4.35 25.48
CA TYR A 346 -6.43 5.30 24.54
C TYR A 346 -7.76 4.78 23.99
N ALA A 347 -7.82 3.53 23.53
CA ALA A 347 -9.05 2.94 23.02
C ALA A 347 -10.16 2.86 24.08
N GLN A 348 -9.81 2.57 25.34
CA GLN A 348 -10.76 2.62 26.46
C GLN A 348 -11.34 4.03 26.65
N ASN A 349 -10.54 5.09 26.51
CA ASN A 349 -11.02 6.47 26.55
C ASN A 349 -11.96 6.78 25.38
N ILE A 350 -11.59 6.36 24.15
CA ILE A 350 -12.40 6.60 22.95
C ILE A 350 -13.79 5.97 23.08
N ILE A 351 -13.92 4.75 23.60
CA ILE A 351 -15.24 4.13 23.81
C ILE A 351 -16.11 4.96 24.76
N ARG A 352 -15.53 5.52 25.82
CA ARG A 352 -16.25 6.42 26.73
C ARG A 352 -16.68 7.68 26.00
N PHE A 353 -15.81 8.27 25.18
CA PHE A 353 -16.19 9.44 24.38
C PHE A 353 -17.29 9.13 23.37
N ILE A 354 -17.27 7.97 22.71
CA ILE A 354 -18.37 7.52 21.85
C ILE A 354 -19.66 7.37 22.67
N ALA A 355 -19.59 6.73 23.85
CA ALA A 355 -20.76 6.50 24.71
C ALA A 355 -21.38 7.80 25.26
N PHE A 356 -20.57 8.83 25.48
CA PHE A 356 -21.00 10.16 25.95
C PHE A 356 -21.10 11.20 24.82
N GLU A 357 -21.04 10.77 23.56
CA GLU A 357 -21.14 11.64 22.36
C GLU A 357 -20.13 12.80 22.31
N GLN A 358 -18.95 12.62 22.90
CA GLN A 358 -17.90 13.62 22.98
C GLN A 358 -17.02 13.58 21.72
N PHE A 359 -17.62 13.86 20.56
CA PHE A 359 -16.94 13.80 19.25
C PHE A 359 -15.69 14.68 19.21
N ASP A 360 -15.77 15.90 19.74
CA ASP A 360 -14.67 16.88 19.74
C ASP A 360 -13.43 16.41 20.54
N LYS A 361 -13.60 15.44 21.45
CA LYS A 361 -12.46 14.84 22.17
C LYS A 361 -11.78 13.74 21.37
N ILE A 362 -12.49 13.14 20.43
CA ILE A 362 -11.94 12.13 19.51
C ILE A 362 -11.26 12.83 18.34
N PHE A 363 -11.94 13.84 17.79
CA PHE A 363 -11.46 14.67 16.69
C PHE A 363 -11.49 16.14 17.15
N PRO A 364 -10.39 16.63 17.75
CA PRO A 364 -10.27 18.04 18.10
C PRO A 364 -10.45 18.93 16.86
N LEU A 365 -11.02 20.10 17.05
CA LEU A 365 -11.01 21.15 16.03
C LEU A 365 -9.56 21.64 15.87
N ASP A 366 -9.12 21.74 14.61
CA ASP A 366 -7.79 22.26 14.24
C ASP A 366 -7.62 23.74 14.60
#